data_AF-A0A0M9FJ26-F1
#
_entry.id   AF-A0A0M9FJ26-F1
#
_cell.length_a   1.000
_cell.length_b   1.000
_cell.length_c   1.000
_cell.angle_alpha   90.00
_cell.angle_beta   90.00
_cell.angle_gamma   90.00
#
_symmetry.space_group_name_H-M   'P 1'
#
loop_
_entity.id
_entity.type
_entity.pdbx_description
1 polymer ?
#
loop_
_entity_poly.entity_id
_entity_poly.type
_entity_poly.pdbx_seq_one_letter_code
_entity_poly.pdbx_strand_id
1 'polypeptide(L)'
;MDFTEYLYQKIGKRVKMYRKNKGEIQEIFSKTINRAAADKYHDNNIRTSMQRSNISKIENGKCDLGRSFLTNNQIIALSATLNCTETELLLGNKSDVEEILKILLFKCLLSDSKIEIEPVSLEKWRVLYQKSQMVSMQSNENNEKLGNIIIKFLLTYPSFQNHFITTVFYYSDDYPKKFIPFKSQEERYSKSENYRLQSQYVKNWETINSQLQDWYISDTGNIISILLRKPENIIYIFDAFDRVVSKIIGIILDTFQKRFTNNLNQRGKNNTSSKMIDYLETDKLFEILSEDDMYYYLSEKLRREQIDKENSLFHIQFLQLLQYQNLLFEKIHSEYRDTTQSYDKFKLYSDLTKLIKFYEEPKYNHFTLYIDDFIDQTDY
;
A
#
# COMPACT_ATOMS: atom_id res chain seq x y z
N MET A 1 14.61 9.46 -13.04
CA MET A 1 14.91 8.02 -13.01
C MET A 1 13.62 7.33 -12.63
N ASP A 2 13.10 6.50 -13.51
CA ASP A 2 11.93 5.67 -13.22
C ASP A 2 12.36 4.37 -12.49
N PHE A 3 11.38 3.61 -12.01
CA PHE A 3 11.65 2.40 -11.22
C PHE A 3 12.30 1.29 -12.05
N THR A 4 11.96 1.18 -13.33
CA THR A 4 12.54 0.18 -14.24
C THR A 4 14.03 0.46 -14.48
N GLU A 5 14.43 1.71 -14.71
CA GLU A 5 15.83 2.15 -14.75
C GLU A 5 16.57 1.86 -13.44
N TYR A 6 15.91 2.06 -12.30
CA TYR A 6 16.46 1.70 -10.99
C TYR A 6 16.80 0.21 -10.89
N LEU A 7 15.92 -0.67 -11.39
CA LEU A 7 16.16 -2.12 -11.43
C LEU A 7 17.29 -2.49 -12.39
N TYR A 8 17.38 -1.85 -13.56
CA TYR A 8 18.49 -2.05 -14.49
C TYR A 8 19.84 -1.66 -13.88
N GLN A 9 19.89 -0.56 -13.12
CA GLN A 9 21.10 -0.15 -12.40
C GLN A 9 21.49 -1.15 -11.32
N LYS A 10 20.52 -1.75 -10.60
CA LYS A 10 20.78 -2.83 -9.64
C LYS A 10 21.42 -4.04 -10.33
N ILE A 11 20.89 -4.48 -11.46
CA ILE A 11 21.48 -5.57 -12.26
C ILE A 11 22.89 -5.20 -12.72
N GLY A 12 23.08 -4.00 -13.28
CA GLY A 12 24.38 -3.51 -13.71
C GLY A 12 25.43 -3.50 -12.60
N LYS A 13 25.03 -3.08 -11.39
CA LYS A 13 25.90 -3.12 -10.20
C LYS A 13 26.31 -4.55 -9.84
N ARG A 14 25.40 -5.53 -9.86
CA ARG A 14 25.71 -6.94 -9.57
C ARG A 14 26.73 -7.49 -10.56
N VAL A 15 26.49 -7.29 -11.86
CA VAL A 15 27.39 -7.75 -12.93
C VAL A 15 28.77 -7.10 -12.80
N LYS A 16 28.82 -5.78 -12.57
CA LYS A 16 30.06 -5.03 -12.39
C LYS A 16 30.84 -5.47 -11.16
N MET A 17 30.15 -5.73 -10.05
CA MET A 17 30.77 -6.20 -8.82
C MET A 17 31.37 -7.59 -9.00
N TYR A 18 30.64 -8.52 -9.63
CA TYR A 18 31.16 -9.86 -9.95
C TYR A 18 32.43 -9.77 -10.80
N ARG A 19 32.41 -8.99 -11.89
CA ARG A 19 33.58 -8.80 -12.75
C ARG A 19 34.78 -8.24 -11.98
N LYS A 20 34.55 -7.20 -11.16
CA LYS A 20 35.62 -6.59 -10.35
C LYS A 20 36.19 -7.57 -9.34
N ASN A 21 35.36 -8.40 -8.71
CA ASN A 21 35.82 -9.42 -7.76
C ASN A 21 36.68 -10.50 -8.44
N LYS A 22 36.46 -10.76 -9.73
CA LYS A 22 37.33 -11.62 -10.55
C LYS A 22 38.60 -10.93 -11.05
N GLY A 23 38.76 -9.62 -10.82
CA GLY A 23 39.89 -8.84 -11.32
C GLY A 23 39.90 -8.64 -12.84
N GLU A 24 38.76 -8.84 -13.52
CA GLU A 24 38.71 -8.84 -14.97
C GLU A 24 38.37 -7.46 -15.56
N ILE A 25 39.00 -7.11 -16.69
CA ILE A 25 38.52 -6.01 -17.53
C ILE A 25 37.33 -6.48 -18.38
N GLN A 26 36.50 -5.56 -18.88
CA GLN A 26 35.29 -5.89 -19.64
C GLN A 26 35.56 -6.77 -20.88
N GLU A 27 36.72 -6.61 -21.53
CA GLU A 27 37.11 -7.44 -22.68
C GLU A 27 37.39 -8.90 -22.29
N ILE A 28 38.03 -9.12 -21.14
CA ILE A 28 38.27 -10.47 -20.61
C ILE A 28 36.94 -11.07 -20.16
N PHE A 29 36.12 -10.28 -19.46
CA PHE A 29 34.82 -10.72 -18.97
C PHE A 29 33.86 -11.14 -20.09
N SER A 30 33.92 -10.49 -21.26
CA SER A 30 33.22 -10.94 -22.47
C SER A 30 33.57 -12.38 -22.85
N LYS A 31 34.86 -12.73 -22.81
CA LYS A 31 35.33 -14.10 -23.09
C LYS A 31 34.87 -15.07 -22.00
N THR A 32 34.91 -14.65 -20.73
CA THR A 32 34.44 -15.44 -19.59
C THR A 32 32.96 -15.81 -19.73
N ILE A 33 32.11 -14.84 -20.09
CA ILE A 33 30.67 -15.08 -20.25
C ILE A 33 30.37 -16.06 -21.38
N ASN A 34 31.06 -15.88 -22.53
CA ASN A 34 30.85 -16.76 -23.69
C ASN A 34 31.28 -18.20 -23.40
N ARG A 35 32.34 -18.41 -22.62
CA ARG A 35 32.75 -19.75 -22.16
C ARG A 35 31.72 -20.36 -21.21
N ALA A 36 31.30 -19.62 -20.19
CA ALA A 36 30.31 -20.11 -19.22
C ALA A 36 28.97 -20.49 -19.88
N ALA A 37 28.56 -19.75 -20.92
CA ALA A 37 27.38 -20.09 -21.71
C ALA A 37 27.58 -21.39 -22.52
N ALA A 38 28.74 -21.56 -23.18
CA ALA A 38 29.05 -22.78 -23.93
C ALA A 38 29.11 -24.02 -23.02
N ASP A 39 29.75 -23.89 -21.85
CA ASP A 39 29.94 -24.99 -20.90
C ASP A 39 28.61 -25.49 -20.30
N LYS A 40 27.66 -24.58 -20.03
CA LYS A 40 26.39 -24.93 -19.37
C LYS A 40 25.33 -25.53 -20.30
N TYR A 41 25.35 -25.17 -21.59
CA TYR A 41 24.29 -25.54 -22.53
C TYR A 41 24.71 -26.57 -23.60
N HIS A 42 25.99 -26.96 -23.66
CA HIS A 42 26.53 -27.91 -24.64
C HIS A 42 26.13 -27.62 -26.10
N ASP A 43 25.82 -26.36 -26.42
CA ASP A 43 25.38 -25.93 -27.74
C ASP A 43 26.21 -24.72 -28.20
N ASN A 44 27.05 -24.96 -29.20
CA ASN A 44 27.87 -23.92 -29.84
C ASN A 44 27.03 -22.89 -30.63
N ASN A 45 25.70 -23.08 -30.75
CA ASN A 45 24.80 -22.17 -31.44
C ASN A 45 24.23 -21.05 -30.57
N ILE A 46 24.41 -21.06 -29.24
CA ILE A 46 24.07 -19.91 -28.40
C ILE A 46 25.13 -18.82 -28.62
N ARG A 47 24.96 -18.04 -29.69
CA ARG A 47 25.78 -16.85 -29.94
C ARG A 47 25.39 -15.75 -28.97
N THR A 48 25.93 -15.76 -27.76
CA THR A 48 26.00 -14.55 -26.95
C THR A 48 27.08 -13.66 -27.54
N SER A 49 26.75 -12.81 -28.51
CA SER A 49 27.69 -11.77 -28.96
C SER A 49 27.77 -10.65 -27.92
N MET A 50 28.11 -10.99 -26.67
CA MET A 50 28.30 -10.05 -25.57
C MET A 50 29.66 -9.39 -25.73
N GLN A 51 29.70 -8.29 -26.48
CA GLN A 51 30.92 -7.52 -26.70
C GLN A 51 31.19 -6.58 -25.51
N ARG A 52 32.41 -6.04 -25.44
CA ARG A 52 32.82 -5.03 -24.44
C ARG A 52 31.81 -3.88 -24.32
N SER A 53 31.30 -3.39 -25.46
CA SER A 53 30.30 -2.31 -25.52
C SER A 53 28.98 -2.72 -24.85
N ASN A 54 28.50 -3.95 -25.08
CA ASN A 54 27.30 -4.47 -24.44
C ASN A 54 27.47 -4.58 -22.93
N ILE A 55 28.60 -5.13 -22.46
CA ILE A 55 28.90 -5.24 -21.02
C ILE A 55 28.93 -3.86 -20.38
N SER A 56 29.56 -2.88 -21.03
CA SER A 56 29.57 -1.50 -20.53
C SER A 56 28.16 -0.90 -20.43
N LYS A 57 27.26 -1.16 -21.39
CA LYS A 57 25.86 -0.73 -21.28
C LYS A 57 25.15 -1.38 -20.09
N ILE A 58 25.27 -2.69 -19.94
CA ILE A 58 24.66 -3.46 -18.84
C ILE A 58 25.16 -2.96 -17.48
N GLU A 59 26.47 -2.82 -17.29
CA GLU A 59 27.07 -2.36 -16.03
C GLU A 59 26.64 -0.96 -15.61
N ASN A 60 26.21 -0.14 -16.57
CA ASN A 60 25.71 1.21 -16.33
C ASN A 60 24.18 1.30 -16.34
N GLY A 61 23.47 0.17 -16.44
CA GLY A 61 22.01 0.13 -16.47
C GLY A 61 21.38 0.85 -17.67
N LYS A 62 22.10 0.96 -18.79
CA LYS A 62 21.63 1.69 -19.98
C LYS A 62 20.82 0.76 -20.89
N CYS A 63 19.56 1.10 -21.12
CA CYS A 63 18.70 0.47 -22.11
C CYS A 63 18.56 1.36 -23.35
N ASP A 64 18.57 0.78 -24.55
CA ASP A 64 18.28 1.51 -25.79
C ASP A 64 16.75 1.58 -25.97
N LEU A 65 16.21 2.72 -26.42
CA LEU A 65 14.77 2.89 -26.67
C LEU A 65 14.23 1.79 -27.61
N GLY A 66 13.15 1.14 -27.19
CA GLY A 66 12.49 0.09 -27.97
C GLY A 66 13.28 -1.22 -28.05
N ARG A 67 14.11 -1.53 -27.04
CA ARG A 67 14.75 -2.83 -26.85
C ARG A 67 14.56 -3.30 -25.41
N SER A 68 14.46 -4.62 -25.20
CA SER A 68 14.55 -5.21 -23.86
C SER A 68 15.93 -4.92 -23.27
N PHE A 69 16.02 -4.66 -21.96
CA PHE A 69 17.31 -4.39 -21.31
C PHE A 69 18.32 -5.54 -21.46
N LEU A 70 17.86 -6.78 -21.34
CA LEU A 70 18.64 -7.98 -21.62
C LEU A 70 17.85 -8.93 -22.52
N THR A 71 18.50 -9.51 -23.52
CA THR A 71 17.92 -10.60 -24.31
C THR A 71 17.92 -11.91 -23.52
N ASN A 72 17.07 -12.86 -23.89
CA ASN A 72 17.01 -14.16 -23.23
C ASN A 72 18.38 -14.86 -23.19
N ASN A 73 19.12 -14.84 -24.30
CA ASN A 73 20.47 -15.41 -24.35
C ASN A 73 21.44 -14.69 -23.42
N GLN A 74 21.31 -13.36 -23.25
CA GLN A 74 22.13 -12.61 -22.30
C GLN A 74 21.79 -12.95 -20.85
N ILE A 75 20.51 -13.12 -20.52
CA ILE A 75 20.06 -13.52 -19.17
C ILE A 75 20.60 -14.90 -18.82
N ILE A 76 20.47 -15.84 -19.75
CA ILE A 76 21.00 -17.20 -19.64
C ILE A 76 22.53 -17.19 -19.43
N ALA A 77 23.28 -16.46 -20.25
CA ALA A 77 24.74 -16.44 -20.16
C ALA A 77 25.24 -15.73 -18.89
N LEU A 78 24.59 -14.63 -18.49
CA LEU A 78 24.93 -13.92 -17.27
C LEU A 78 24.60 -14.74 -16.02
N SER A 79 23.44 -15.40 -15.98
CA SER A 79 23.07 -16.26 -14.83
C SER A 79 24.04 -17.44 -14.69
N ALA A 80 24.46 -18.04 -15.80
CA ALA A 80 25.51 -19.05 -15.82
C ALA A 80 26.85 -18.52 -15.29
N THR A 81 27.27 -17.34 -15.76
CA THR A 81 28.56 -16.73 -15.37
C THR A 81 28.59 -16.36 -13.89
N LEU A 82 27.50 -15.77 -13.38
CA LEU A 82 27.39 -15.33 -11.99
C LEU A 82 27.08 -16.49 -11.03
N ASN A 83 26.82 -17.70 -11.57
CA ASN A 83 26.39 -18.88 -10.82
C ASN A 83 25.13 -18.61 -9.97
N CYS A 84 24.10 -18.03 -10.60
CA CYS A 84 22.81 -17.74 -10.00
C CYS A 84 21.65 -18.17 -10.92
N THR A 85 20.43 -18.15 -10.38
CA THR A 85 19.21 -18.33 -11.19
C THR A 85 18.91 -17.07 -12.03
N GLU A 86 18.09 -17.21 -13.07
CA GLU A 86 17.64 -16.05 -13.87
C GLU A 86 16.87 -15.03 -13.02
N THR A 87 16.06 -15.52 -12.08
CA THR A 87 15.32 -14.69 -11.12
C THR A 87 16.28 -13.91 -10.22
N GLU A 88 17.31 -14.56 -9.67
CA GLU A 88 18.32 -13.90 -8.83
C GLU A 88 19.17 -12.89 -9.61
N LEU A 89 19.44 -13.13 -10.89
CA LEU A 89 20.11 -12.14 -11.73
C LEU A 89 19.28 -10.86 -11.84
N LEU A 90 18.00 -11.01 -12.16
CA LEU A 90 17.08 -9.90 -12.45
C LEU A 90 16.64 -9.17 -11.16
N LEU A 91 16.04 -9.88 -10.22
CA LEU A 91 15.50 -9.28 -9.00
C LEU A 91 16.55 -9.16 -7.89
N GLY A 92 17.55 -10.04 -7.85
CA GLY A 92 18.57 -10.10 -6.81
C GLY A 92 18.36 -11.24 -5.83
N ASN A 93 19.11 -11.19 -4.72
CA ASN A 93 18.92 -12.14 -3.64
C ASN A 93 17.60 -11.87 -2.89
N LYS A 94 17.25 -12.72 -1.92
CA LYS A 94 16.04 -12.57 -1.10
C LYS A 94 15.87 -11.14 -0.54
N SER A 95 16.93 -10.55 0.01
CA SER A 95 16.89 -9.20 0.58
C SER A 95 16.62 -8.12 -0.47
N ASP A 96 17.17 -8.23 -1.68
CA ASP A 96 16.85 -7.33 -2.78
C ASP A 96 15.36 -7.46 -3.18
N VAL A 97 14.81 -8.67 -3.21
CA VAL A 97 13.38 -8.88 -3.54
C VAL A 97 12.47 -8.30 -2.46
N GLU A 98 12.82 -8.46 -1.19
CA GLU A 98 12.10 -7.83 -0.08
C GLU A 98 12.14 -6.30 -0.19
N GLU A 99 13.27 -5.69 -0.59
CA GLU A 99 13.37 -4.25 -0.84
C GLU A 99 12.43 -3.81 -1.99
N ILE A 100 12.42 -4.57 -3.10
CA ILE A 100 11.54 -4.29 -4.25
C ILE A 100 10.08 -4.35 -3.82
N LEU A 101 9.66 -5.42 -3.14
CA LEU A 101 8.29 -5.57 -2.65
C LEU A 101 7.93 -4.46 -1.66
N LYS A 102 8.84 -4.08 -0.76
CA LYS A 102 8.62 -2.96 0.16
C LYS A 102 8.31 -1.66 -0.58
N ILE A 103 9.03 -1.36 -1.66
CA ILE A 103 8.80 -0.16 -2.49
C ILE A 103 7.46 -0.24 -3.22
N LEU A 104 7.14 -1.39 -3.82
CA LEU A 104 5.89 -1.59 -4.56
C LEU A 104 4.66 -1.52 -3.65
N LEU A 105 4.68 -2.21 -2.51
CA LEU A 105 3.60 -2.16 -1.51
C LEU A 105 3.40 -0.75 -0.97
N PHE A 106 4.50 0.01 -0.77
CA PHE A 106 4.41 1.40 -0.33
C PHE A 106 3.78 2.30 -1.41
N LYS A 107 4.04 2.05 -2.70
CA LYS A 107 3.35 2.74 -3.79
C LYS A 107 1.86 2.36 -3.84
N CYS A 108 1.49 1.09 -3.63
CA CYS A 108 0.08 0.69 -3.53
C CYS A 108 -0.65 1.40 -2.38
N LEU A 109 -0.02 1.46 -1.21
CA LEU A 109 -0.57 2.13 -0.03
C LEU A 109 -0.88 3.61 -0.29
N LEU A 110 0.05 4.33 -0.93
CA LEU A 110 -0.10 5.77 -1.17
C LEU A 110 -0.93 6.08 -2.43
N SER A 111 -1.09 5.10 -3.32
CA SER A 111 -1.70 5.29 -4.64
C SER A 111 -1.07 6.51 -5.36
N ASP A 112 -1.87 7.35 -6.00
CA ASP A 112 -1.42 8.60 -6.65
C ASP A 112 -1.50 9.84 -5.74
N SER A 113 -1.62 9.63 -4.43
CA SER A 113 -1.66 10.73 -3.46
C SER A 113 -0.32 11.46 -3.45
N LYS A 114 -0.32 12.71 -3.92
CA LYS A 114 0.82 13.62 -3.75
C LYS A 114 0.80 14.17 -2.34
N ILE A 115 1.81 13.84 -1.57
CA ILE A 115 1.89 14.24 -0.17
C ILE A 115 2.90 15.38 -0.07
N GLU A 116 2.43 16.57 0.29
CA GLU A 116 3.27 17.70 0.69
C GLU A 116 3.68 17.47 2.15
N ILE A 117 4.98 17.30 2.39
CA ILE A 117 5.46 16.91 3.73
C ILE A 117 6.64 17.78 4.15
N GLU A 118 6.61 18.24 5.39
CA GLU A 118 7.72 18.99 5.98
C GLU A 118 8.99 18.11 6.11
N PRO A 119 10.17 18.61 5.72
CA PRO A 119 11.37 17.78 5.52
C PRO A 119 11.88 17.04 6.75
N VAL A 120 11.64 17.56 7.96
CA VAL A 120 12.25 17.09 9.21
C VAL A 120 11.56 15.83 9.73
N SER A 121 10.25 15.74 9.57
CA SER A 121 9.41 14.66 10.15
C SER A 121 9.56 13.32 9.44
N LEU A 122 10.26 13.27 8.29
CA LEU A 122 10.36 12.09 7.44
C LEU A 122 11.78 11.62 7.12
N GLU A 123 12.82 12.13 7.78
CA GLU A 123 14.21 11.74 7.46
C GLU A 123 14.39 10.21 7.39
N LYS A 124 13.73 9.49 8.31
CA LYS A 124 13.70 8.02 8.35
C LYS A 124 13.12 7.37 7.08
N TRP A 125 12.04 7.92 6.53
CA TRP A 125 11.28 7.31 5.41
C TRP A 125 11.57 7.96 4.05
N ARG A 126 12.37 9.04 4.02
CA ARG A 126 12.68 9.83 2.83
C ARG A 126 13.15 8.96 1.66
N VAL A 127 14.07 8.03 1.92
CA VAL A 127 14.63 7.16 0.87
C VAL A 127 13.56 6.23 0.29
N LEU A 128 12.69 5.66 1.14
CA LEU A 128 11.62 4.78 0.70
C LEU A 128 10.57 5.56 -0.12
N TYR A 129 10.16 6.73 0.38
CA TYR A 129 9.22 7.59 -0.33
C TYR A 129 9.78 8.03 -1.68
N GLN A 130 11.03 8.50 -1.75
CA GLN A 130 11.67 8.86 -3.01
C GLN A 130 11.70 7.70 -4.02
N LYS A 131 11.98 6.47 -3.55
CA LYS A 131 11.95 5.28 -4.41
C LYS A 131 10.53 4.94 -4.87
N SER A 132 9.52 5.07 -4.02
CA SER A 132 8.14 4.81 -4.43
C SER A 132 7.62 5.84 -5.43
N GLN A 133 8.11 7.08 -5.39
CA GLN A 133 7.80 8.09 -6.41
C GLN A 133 8.39 7.77 -7.80
N MET A 134 9.38 6.87 -7.89
CA MET A 134 9.90 6.39 -9.18
C MET A 134 8.96 5.37 -9.85
N VAL A 135 8.04 4.80 -9.08
CA VAL A 135 7.12 3.75 -9.51
C VAL A 135 5.89 4.38 -10.16
N SER A 136 5.74 4.19 -11.47
CA SER A 136 4.48 4.47 -12.16
C SER A 136 3.50 3.34 -11.93
N MET A 137 2.32 3.63 -11.41
CA MET A 137 1.27 2.63 -11.21
C MET A 137 0.03 3.07 -11.97
N GLN A 138 -0.49 2.22 -12.85
CA GLN A 138 -1.80 2.47 -13.45
C GLN A 138 -2.88 2.24 -12.39
N SER A 139 -3.89 3.12 -12.35
CA SER A 139 -5.07 2.91 -11.53
C SER A 139 -5.83 1.69 -12.06
N ASN A 140 -5.87 0.63 -11.28
CA ASN A 140 -6.68 -0.55 -11.52
C ASN A 140 -7.25 -1.09 -10.20
N GLU A 141 -8.34 -1.85 -10.29
CA GLU A 141 -9.07 -2.34 -9.12
C GLU A 141 -8.22 -3.23 -8.22
N ASN A 142 -7.31 -4.03 -8.79
CA ASN A 142 -6.49 -4.97 -8.03
C ASN A 142 -5.40 -4.26 -7.20
N ASN A 143 -4.78 -3.22 -7.75
CA ASN A 143 -3.80 -2.38 -7.05
C ASN A 143 -4.47 -1.61 -5.91
N GLU A 144 -5.70 -1.14 -6.13
CA GLU A 144 -6.53 -0.50 -5.11
C GLU A 144 -6.87 -1.48 -3.98
N LYS A 145 -7.36 -2.67 -4.31
CA LYS A 145 -7.62 -3.74 -3.35
C LYS A 145 -6.39 -4.09 -2.52
N LEU A 146 -5.23 -4.20 -3.15
CA LEU A 146 -3.97 -4.45 -2.46
C LEU A 146 -3.61 -3.30 -1.50
N GLY A 147 -3.74 -2.05 -1.95
CA GLY A 147 -3.56 -0.87 -1.11
C GLY A 147 -4.47 -0.89 0.12
N ASN A 148 -5.75 -1.22 -0.08
CA ASN A 148 -6.76 -1.28 0.97
C ASN A 148 -6.52 -2.42 1.97
N ILE A 149 -6.10 -3.59 1.52
CA ILE A 149 -5.66 -4.68 2.38
C ILE A 149 -4.45 -4.26 3.21
N ILE A 150 -3.47 -3.55 2.62
CA ILE A 150 -2.31 -3.04 3.38
C ILE A 150 -2.79 -2.13 4.51
N ILE A 151 -3.74 -1.21 4.27
CA ILE A 151 -4.30 -0.34 5.32
C ILE A 151 -4.92 -1.17 6.45
N LYS A 152 -5.66 -2.25 6.12
CA LYS A 152 -6.22 -3.15 7.14
C LYS A 152 -5.13 -3.87 7.95
N PHE A 153 -4.01 -4.23 7.33
CA PHE A 153 -2.83 -4.70 8.05
C PHE A 153 -2.21 -3.61 8.94
N LEU A 154 -2.16 -2.36 8.52
CA LEU A 154 -1.67 -1.26 9.36
C LEU A 154 -2.49 -1.11 10.64
N LEU A 155 -3.81 -1.37 10.55
CA LEU A 155 -4.71 -1.32 11.70
C LEU A 155 -4.39 -2.35 12.79
N THR A 156 -3.59 -3.38 12.51
CA THR A 156 -3.11 -4.29 13.57
C THR A 156 -2.06 -3.63 14.47
N TYR A 157 -1.67 -2.38 14.20
CA TYR A 157 -0.73 -1.62 15.04
C TYR A 157 -1.49 -0.59 15.91
N PRO A 158 -1.51 -0.76 17.25
CA PRO A 158 -2.38 0.01 18.15
C PRO A 158 -2.26 1.53 18.06
N SER A 159 -1.06 2.06 17.78
CA SER A 159 -0.86 3.51 17.66
C SER A 159 -1.58 4.08 16.43
N PHE A 160 -1.40 3.46 15.27
CA PHE A 160 -2.09 3.86 14.05
C PHE A 160 -3.58 3.59 14.14
N GLN A 161 -3.97 2.48 14.73
CA GLN A 161 -5.34 2.10 15.00
C GLN A 161 -6.11 3.18 15.78
N ASN A 162 -5.57 3.62 16.93
CA ASN A 162 -6.17 4.68 17.75
C ASN A 162 -6.24 6.00 16.99
N HIS A 163 -5.18 6.32 16.24
CA HIS A 163 -5.12 7.53 15.42
C HIS A 163 -6.11 7.49 14.24
N PHE A 164 -6.31 6.33 13.64
CA PHE A 164 -7.26 6.08 12.56
C PHE A 164 -8.68 6.34 13.05
N ILE A 165 -9.09 5.71 14.17
CA ILE A 165 -10.41 5.97 14.79
C ILE A 165 -10.58 7.47 15.03
N THR A 166 -9.56 8.10 15.62
CA THR A 166 -9.62 9.51 16.00
C THR A 166 -9.79 10.41 14.78
N THR A 167 -8.98 10.20 13.75
CA THR A 167 -9.02 10.98 12.52
C THR A 167 -10.34 10.78 11.77
N VAL A 168 -10.73 9.52 11.56
CA VAL A 168 -11.82 9.14 10.66
C VAL A 168 -13.18 9.37 11.31
N PHE A 169 -13.32 9.09 12.61
CA PHE A 169 -14.59 9.17 13.31
C PHE A 169 -14.76 10.42 14.19
N TYR A 170 -13.68 11.06 14.67
CA TYR A 170 -13.79 12.21 15.59
C TYR A 170 -13.33 13.54 14.99
N TYR A 171 -12.50 13.51 13.95
CA TYR A 171 -11.87 14.70 13.36
C TYR A 171 -12.04 14.77 11.84
N SER A 172 -13.25 14.50 11.32
CA SER A 172 -13.60 15.00 10.00
C SER A 172 -13.63 16.54 10.09
N ASP A 173 -12.53 17.21 9.78
CA ASP A 173 -12.45 18.67 9.63
C ASP A 173 -13.27 19.19 8.42
N ASP A 174 -14.39 18.53 8.10
CA ASP A 174 -15.49 19.14 7.36
C ASP A 174 -16.18 20.24 8.18
N TYR A 175 -15.72 20.48 9.42
CA TYR A 175 -15.93 21.74 10.11
C TYR A 175 -15.09 22.85 9.45
N PRO A 176 -15.70 23.87 8.85
CA PRO A 176 -14.94 25.01 8.34
C PRO A 176 -14.12 25.62 9.48
N LYS A 177 -12.81 25.80 9.26
CA LYS A 177 -11.83 26.44 10.17
C LYS A 177 -12.26 27.82 10.71
N LYS A 178 -13.35 28.38 10.20
CA LYS A 178 -13.96 29.65 10.62
C LYS A 178 -15.16 29.48 11.56
N PHE A 179 -15.28 28.38 12.31
CA PHE A 179 -16.15 28.44 13.48
C PHE A 179 -15.44 29.20 14.59
N ILE A 180 -15.57 30.53 14.54
CA ILE A 180 -15.24 31.39 15.69
C ILE A 180 -16.20 30.96 16.79
N PRO A 181 -15.72 30.42 17.93
CA PRO A 181 -16.60 30.09 19.03
C PRO A 181 -17.30 31.37 19.43
N PHE A 182 -18.64 31.35 19.39
CA PHE A 182 -19.56 32.38 19.88
C PHE A 182 -18.85 33.50 20.65
N LYS A 183 -18.36 34.51 19.91
CA LYS A 183 -17.90 35.76 20.51
C LYS A 183 -18.83 36.85 19.99
N SER A 184 -19.56 37.38 20.96
CA SER A 184 -20.50 38.51 20.91
C SER A 184 -21.88 38.21 20.33
N GLN A 185 -22.90 38.67 21.06
CA GLN A 185 -24.34 38.67 20.74
C GLN A 185 -24.71 39.46 19.47
N GLU A 186 -23.74 39.95 18.69
CA GLU A 186 -23.95 40.97 17.65
C GLU A 186 -23.60 40.51 16.22
N GLU A 187 -22.89 39.39 16.01
CA GLU A 187 -22.61 38.88 14.65
C GLU A 187 -23.73 37.95 14.15
N ARG A 188 -24.74 38.53 13.49
CA ARG A 188 -25.78 37.79 12.76
C ARG A 188 -25.21 37.20 11.47
N TYR A 189 -24.70 35.98 11.50
CA TYR A 189 -24.59 35.18 10.27
C TYR A 189 -26.00 34.86 9.72
N SER A 190 -26.17 34.91 8.41
CA SER A 190 -27.45 34.64 7.77
C SER A 190 -27.86 33.17 7.97
N LYS A 191 -29.15 32.88 8.22
CA LYS A 191 -29.68 31.49 8.30
C LYS A 191 -29.27 30.63 7.10
N SER A 192 -29.08 31.25 5.93
CA SER A 192 -28.65 30.62 4.68
C SER A 192 -27.20 30.11 4.69
N GLU A 193 -26.26 30.81 5.33
CA GLU A 193 -24.87 30.35 5.43
C GLU A 193 -24.75 29.15 6.37
N ASN A 194 -25.43 29.19 7.51
CA ASN A 194 -25.48 28.07 8.45
C ASN A 194 -26.13 26.83 7.82
N TYR A 195 -27.19 27.00 7.03
CA TYR A 195 -27.82 25.89 6.31
C TYR A 195 -26.89 25.28 5.23
N ARG A 196 -26.17 26.11 4.46
CA ARG A 196 -25.21 25.63 3.46
C ARG A 196 -24.07 24.84 4.10
N LEU A 197 -23.46 25.36 5.17
CA LEU A 197 -22.41 24.66 5.91
C LEU A 197 -22.89 23.32 6.47
N GLN A 198 -24.12 23.28 7.02
CA GLN A 198 -24.72 22.05 7.52
C GLN A 198 -24.99 21.03 6.41
N SER A 199 -25.53 21.46 5.27
CA SER A 199 -25.78 20.58 4.12
C SER A 199 -24.49 19.98 3.55
N GLN A 200 -23.41 20.75 3.53
CA GLN A 200 -22.10 20.31 3.06
C GLN A 200 -21.46 19.33 4.03
N TYR A 201 -21.59 19.58 5.34
CA TYR A 201 -21.13 18.66 6.38
C TYR A 201 -21.83 17.29 6.30
N VAL A 202 -23.17 17.29 6.24
CA VAL A 202 -23.96 16.05 6.14
C VAL A 202 -23.55 15.26 4.89
N LYS A 203 -23.43 15.94 3.74
CA LYS A 203 -23.01 15.30 2.48
C LYS A 203 -21.60 14.71 2.57
N ASN A 204 -20.64 15.44 3.15
CA ASN A 204 -19.28 14.95 3.28
C ASN A 204 -19.20 13.76 4.25
N TRP A 205 -19.93 13.81 5.36
CA TRP A 205 -20.00 12.73 6.33
C TRP A 205 -20.65 11.46 5.76
N GLU A 206 -21.79 11.58 5.05
CA GLU A 206 -22.42 10.46 4.34
C GLU A 206 -21.46 9.82 3.34
N THR A 207 -20.73 10.65 2.59
CA THR A 207 -19.75 10.18 1.60
C THR A 207 -18.61 9.42 2.27
N ILE A 208 -18.04 9.95 3.36
CA ILE A 208 -16.96 9.30 4.11
C ILE A 208 -17.45 7.98 4.69
N ASN A 209 -18.64 7.96 5.31
CA ASN A 209 -19.19 6.75 5.92
C ASN A 209 -19.45 5.66 4.87
N SER A 210 -20.03 6.01 3.72
CA SER A 210 -20.19 5.08 2.59
C SER A 210 -18.85 4.52 2.13
N GLN A 211 -17.84 5.39 1.94
CA GLN A 211 -16.50 4.95 1.53
C GLN A 211 -15.84 4.02 2.56
N LEU A 212 -16.04 4.25 3.85
CA LEU A 212 -15.53 3.37 4.91
C LEU A 212 -16.22 2.01 4.93
N GLN A 213 -17.53 1.98 4.69
CA GLN A 213 -18.29 0.74 4.58
C GLN A 213 -17.84 -0.07 3.36
N ASP A 214 -17.79 0.56 2.20
CA ASP A 214 -17.32 -0.05 0.96
C ASP A 214 -15.89 -0.58 1.13
N TRP A 215 -15.01 0.20 1.77
CA TRP A 215 -13.65 -0.25 2.06
C TRP A 215 -13.60 -1.45 2.99
N TYR A 216 -14.36 -1.42 4.08
CA TYR A 216 -14.31 -2.50 5.04
C TYR A 216 -14.89 -3.80 4.46
N ILE A 217 -15.97 -3.70 3.68
CA ILE A 217 -16.70 -4.86 3.13
C ILE A 217 -16.03 -5.42 1.87
N SER A 218 -15.67 -4.55 0.90
CA SER A 218 -15.22 -4.97 -0.43
C SER A 218 -13.77 -4.63 -0.75
N ASP A 219 -13.01 -4.07 0.21
CA ASP A 219 -11.61 -3.67 0.00
C ASP A 219 -11.45 -2.64 -1.14
N THR A 220 -12.48 -1.83 -1.37
CA THR A 220 -12.54 -0.81 -2.44
C THR A 220 -12.74 0.59 -1.85
N GLY A 221 -12.44 1.62 -2.63
CA GLY A 221 -12.50 3.00 -2.21
C GLY A 221 -11.13 3.57 -1.87
N ASN A 222 -11.02 4.90 -1.93
CA ASN A 222 -9.78 5.64 -1.69
C ASN A 222 -9.68 6.11 -0.23
N ILE A 223 -9.54 5.17 0.71
CA ILE A 223 -9.41 5.50 2.15
C ILE A 223 -8.14 6.29 2.44
N ILE A 224 -7.05 6.03 1.72
CA ILE A 224 -5.81 6.77 1.92
C ILE A 224 -6.02 8.27 1.69
N SER A 225 -6.85 8.68 0.72
CA SER A 225 -7.18 10.11 0.52
C SER A 225 -7.92 10.72 1.71
N ILE A 226 -8.79 9.95 2.39
CA ILE A 226 -9.50 10.39 3.59
C ILE A 226 -8.52 10.58 4.74
N LEU A 227 -7.62 9.60 4.93
CA LEU A 227 -6.58 9.68 5.95
C LEU A 227 -5.60 10.83 5.71
N LEU A 228 -5.26 11.11 4.46
CA LEU A 228 -4.29 12.16 4.12
C LEU A 228 -4.90 13.57 4.06
N ARG A 229 -6.20 13.74 4.35
CA ARG A 229 -6.79 15.08 4.52
C ARG A 229 -6.07 15.91 5.59
N LYS A 230 -5.54 15.26 6.63
CA LYS A 230 -4.62 15.88 7.59
C LYS A 230 -3.20 15.40 7.31
N PRO A 231 -2.26 16.30 6.97
CA PRO A 231 -0.90 15.91 6.61
C PRO A 231 -0.15 15.24 7.78
N GLU A 232 -0.50 15.55 9.03
CA GLU A 232 0.06 14.94 10.24
C GLU A 232 -0.15 13.41 10.33
N ASN A 233 -1.16 12.88 9.64
CA ASN A 233 -1.50 11.45 9.67
C ASN A 233 -0.46 10.58 8.97
N ILE A 234 0.36 11.18 8.10
CA ILE A 234 1.37 10.46 7.34
C ILE A 234 2.39 9.75 8.24
N ILE A 235 2.73 10.35 9.38
CA ILE A 235 3.71 9.82 10.32
C ILE A 235 3.20 8.51 10.93
N TYR A 236 1.92 8.47 11.30
CA TYR A 236 1.29 7.27 11.86
C TYR A 236 1.17 6.15 10.83
N ILE A 237 0.83 6.49 9.58
CA ILE A 237 0.78 5.53 8.46
C ILE A 237 2.16 4.92 8.23
N PHE A 238 3.21 5.75 8.18
CA PHE A 238 4.56 5.27 7.90
C PHE A 238 5.16 4.46 9.05
N ASP A 239 4.91 4.85 10.29
CA ASP A 239 5.35 4.06 11.44
C ASP A 239 4.67 2.69 11.45
N ALA A 240 3.34 2.63 11.24
CA ALA A 240 2.63 1.37 11.12
C ALA A 240 3.15 0.52 9.96
N PHE A 241 3.42 1.13 8.81
CA PHE A 241 3.94 0.42 7.65
C PHE A 241 5.27 -0.27 7.96
N ASP A 242 6.20 0.42 8.61
CA ASP A 242 7.47 -0.19 9.01
C ASP A 242 7.31 -1.38 9.98
N ARG A 243 6.27 -1.37 10.81
CA ARG A 243 5.98 -2.45 11.77
C ARG A 243 5.39 -3.68 11.09
N VAL A 244 4.58 -3.49 10.06
CA VAL A 244 3.77 -4.57 9.47
C VAL A 244 4.33 -5.08 8.14
N VAL A 245 5.09 -4.27 7.40
CA VAL A 245 5.53 -4.61 6.03
C VAL A 245 6.33 -5.91 5.93
N SER A 246 7.23 -6.20 6.89
CA SER A 246 8.02 -7.44 6.86
C SER A 246 7.15 -8.68 6.96
N LYS A 247 6.03 -8.58 7.68
CA LYS A 247 5.03 -9.64 7.81
C LYS A 247 4.27 -9.84 6.50
N ILE A 248 3.81 -8.75 5.88
CA ILE A 248 3.15 -8.78 4.56
C ILE A 248 4.07 -9.43 3.53
N ILE A 249 5.31 -8.96 3.43
CA ILE A 249 6.33 -9.50 2.52
C ILE A 249 6.55 -10.99 2.78
N GLY A 250 6.67 -11.41 4.05
CA GLY A 250 6.83 -12.82 4.40
C GLY A 250 5.69 -13.73 3.94
N ILE A 251 4.48 -13.20 3.73
CA ILE A 251 3.33 -13.97 3.22
C ILE A 251 3.40 -14.14 1.70
N ILE A 252 3.79 -13.09 0.98
CA ILE A 252 3.68 -13.04 -0.50
C ILE A 252 4.99 -13.38 -1.23
N LEU A 253 6.13 -13.34 -0.55
CA LEU A 253 7.45 -13.41 -1.18
C LEU A 253 7.64 -14.65 -2.06
N ASP A 254 7.37 -15.84 -1.51
CA ASP A 254 7.60 -17.10 -2.23
C ASP A 254 6.67 -17.23 -3.43
N THR A 255 5.41 -16.82 -3.28
CA THR A 255 4.42 -16.79 -4.37
C THR A 255 4.86 -15.81 -5.46
N PHE A 256 5.34 -14.63 -5.09
CA PHE A 256 5.82 -13.60 -6.01
C PHE A 256 7.01 -14.14 -6.83
N GLN A 257 8.01 -14.69 -6.16
CA GLN A 257 9.20 -15.24 -6.81
C GLN A 257 8.87 -16.43 -7.72
N LYS A 258 7.98 -17.32 -7.27
CA LYS A 258 7.54 -18.47 -8.07
C LYS A 258 6.83 -18.02 -9.35
N ARG A 259 5.91 -17.06 -9.24
CA ARG A 259 5.17 -16.53 -10.40
C ARG A 259 6.07 -15.76 -11.35
N PHE A 260 6.96 -14.92 -10.83
CA PHE A 260 7.98 -14.25 -11.64
C PHE A 260 8.82 -15.28 -12.42
N THR A 261 9.29 -16.33 -11.75
CA THR A 261 10.05 -17.42 -12.38
C THR A 261 9.24 -18.17 -13.44
N ASN A 262 7.95 -18.44 -13.19
CA ASN A 262 7.07 -19.06 -14.17
C ASN A 262 6.86 -18.18 -15.41
N ASN A 263 6.66 -16.88 -15.23
CA ASN A 263 6.53 -15.92 -16.32
C ASN A 263 7.81 -15.84 -17.16
N LEU A 264 8.99 -15.93 -16.52
CA LEU A 264 10.26 -16.08 -17.22
C LEU A 264 10.33 -17.40 -18.02
N ASN A 265 9.87 -18.52 -17.47
CA ASN A 265 9.97 -19.83 -18.13
C ASN A 265 9.01 -19.99 -19.32
N GLN A 266 7.91 -19.24 -19.37
CA GLN A 266 6.94 -19.29 -20.48
C GLN A 266 7.34 -18.44 -21.71
N ARG A 267 8.53 -17.81 -21.67
CA ARG A 267 9.14 -16.86 -22.63
C ARG A 267 9.12 -17.17 -24.13
N GLY A 268 8.79 -18.39 -24.54
CA GLY A 268 8.88 -18.82 -25.94
C GLY A 268 7.68 -19.62 -26.48
N LYS A 269 6.64 -19.87 -25.67
CA LYS A 269 5.51 -20.72 -26.08
C LYS A 269 4.33 -19.95 -26.67
N ASN A 270 4.11 -18.71 -26.25
CA ASN A 270 2.87 -17.96 -26.54
C ASN A 270 3.07 -16.62 -27.26
N ASN A 271 4.31 -16.21 -27.56
CA ASN A 271 4.58 -14.88 -28.12
C ASN A 271 4.75 -14.93 -29.64
N THR A 272 3.84 -14.28 -30.36
CA THR A 272 4.11 -13.75 -31.70
C THR A 272 5.40 -12.93 -31.66
N SER A 273 6.30 -13.18 -32.61
CA SER A 273 7.67 -12.65 -32.73
C SER A 273 7.86 -11.12 -32.64
N SER A 274 6.80 -10.32 -32.51
CA SER A 274 6.80 -8.86 -32.62
C SER A 274 6.64 -8.08 -31.32
N LYS A 275 6.19 -8.68 -30.20
CA LYS A 275 6.06 -7.96 -28.93
C LYS A 275 7.27 -8.19 -28.03
N MET A 276 8.10 -7.15 -27.90
CA MET A 276 9.13 -7.09 -26.87
C MET A 276 8.47 -7.01 -25.50
N ILE A 277 8.85 -7.88 -24.58
CA ILE A 277 8.34 -7.87 -23.21
C ILE A 277 9.56 -7.64 -22.30
N ASP A 278 9.59 -6.51 -21.61
CA ASP A 278 10.54 -6.31 -20.52
C ASP A 278 9.91 -6.74 -19.19
N TYR A 279 10.53 -7.72 -18.55
CA TYR A 279 10.06 -8.40 -17.34
C TYR A 279 10.15 -7.52 -16.09
N LEU A 280 10.87 -6.39 -16.20
CA LEU A 280 11.09 -5.42 -15.13
C LEU A 280 10.26 -4.15 -15.34
N GLU A 281 9.39 -4.15 -16.35
CA GLU A 281 8.34 -3.14 -16.46
C GLU A 281 7.49 -3.17 -15.19
N THR A 282 7.27 -1.99 -14.63
CA THR A 282 6.52 -1.81 -13.39
C THR A 282 5.13 -2.45 -13.47
N ASP A 283 4.45 -2.31 -14.62
CA ASP A 283 3.13 -2.91 -14.85
C ASP A 283 3.17 -4.45 -14.75
N LYS A 284 4.25 -5.09 -15.23
CA LYS A 284 4.43 -6.55 -15.11
C LYS A 284 4.68 -7.00 -13.68
N LEU A 285 5.39 -6.20 -12.89
CA LEU A 285 5.59 -6.50 -11.47
C LEU A 285 4.27 -6.35 -10.69
N PHE A 286 3.45 -5.36 -11.02
CA PHE A 286 2.11 -5.21 -10.42
C PHE A 286 1.13 -6.28 -10.89
N GLU A 287 1.18 -6.73 -12.15
CA GLU A 287 0.39 -7.87 -12.61
C GLU A 287 0.64 -9.10 -11.73
N ILE A 288 1.89 -9.37 -11.32
CA ILE A 288 2.22 -10.49 -10.42
C ILE A 288 1.78 -10.19 -8.97
N LEU A 289 2.00 -8.96 -8.51
CA LEU A 289 1.75 -8.58 -7.12
C LEU A 289 0.25 -8.51 -6.79
N SER A 290 -0.57 -8.15 -7.77
CA SER A 290 -2.00 -7.86 -7.63
C SER A 290 -2.88 -8.99 -8.19
N GLU A 291 -2.36 -10.22 -8.23
CA GLU A 291 -3.14 -11.41 -8.58
C GLU A 291 -4.03 -11.89 -7.43
N ASP A 292 -5.13 -12.57 -7.78
CA ASP A 292 -6.18 -12.97 -6.84
C ASP A 292 -5.68 -13.89 -5.71
N ASP A 293 -4.66 -14.73 -5.98
CA ASP A 293 -4.09 -15.60 -4.95
C ASP A 293 -3.28 -14.81 -3.92
N MET A 294 -2.54 -13.79 -4.35
CA MET A 294 -1.84 -12.86 -3.45
C MET A 294 -2.84 -12.19 -2.51
N TYR A 295 -3.93 -11.67 -3.09
CA TYR A 295 -5.03 -11.09 -2.34
C TYR A 295 -5.63 -12.10 -1.35
N TYR A 296 -5.93 -13.32 -1.80
CA TYR A 296 -6.52 -14.36 -0.96
C TYR A 296 -5.62 -14.74 0.21
N TYR A 297 -4.31 -14.90 0.00
CA TYR A 297 -3.35 -15.20 1.07
C TYR A 297 -3.30 -14.09 2.12
N LEU A 298 -3.29 -12.83 1.67
CA LEU A 298 -3.31 -11.67 2.56
C LEU A 298 -4.62 -11.56 3.33
N SER A 299 -5.76 -11.73 2.65
CA SER A 299 -7.10 -11.68 3.24
C SER A 299 -7.31 -12.77 4.28
N GLU A 300 -6.93 -14.03 3.99
CA GLU A 300 -7.01 -15.14 4.95
C GLU A 300 -6.11 -14.91 6.17
N LYS A 301 -4.90 -14.37 5.96
CA LYS A 301 -4.00 -14.06 7.08
C LYS A 301 -4.58 -12.95 7.94
N LEU A 302 -5.10 -11.89 7.32
CA LEU A 302 -5.78 -10.81 8.02
C LEU A 302 -6.94 -11.38 8.84
N ARG A 303 -7.86 -12.15 8.23
CA ARG A 303 -9.01 -12.78 8.91
C ARG A 303 -8.59 -13.56 10.15
N ARG A 304 -7.50 -14.34 10.08
CA ARG A 304 -6.97 -15.07 11.25
C ARG A 304 -6.50 -14.14 12.36
N GLU A 305 -5.88 -13.02 12.01
CA GLU A 305 -5.46 -12.00 12.98
C GLU A 305 -6.65 -11.27 13.59
N GLN A 306 -7.73 -11.07 12.84
CA GLN A 306 -8.96 -10.48 13.36
C GLN A 306 -9.67 -11.40 14.37
N ILE A 307 -9.51 -12.71 14.24
CA ILE A 307 -10.11 -13.72 15.12
C ILE A 307 -9.24 -13.95 16.38
N ASP A 308 -7.94 -13.61 16.34
CA ASP A 308 -7.04 -13.81 17.46
C ASP A 308 -7.35 -12.86 18.64
N LYS A 309 -7.32 -13.39 19.87
CA LYS A 309 -7.93 -12.76 21.06
C LYS A 309 -7.38 -11.36 21.37
N GLU A 310 -6.09 -11.09 21.10
CA GLU A 310 -5.46 -9.79 21.40
C GLU A 310 -5.77 -8.70 20.35
N ASN A 311 -6.08 -9.08 19.10
CA ASN A 311 -6.38 -8.13 18.01
C ASN A 311 -7.89 -8.04 17.69
N SER A 312 -8.68 -9.03 18.08
CA SER A 312 -10.13 -9.08 17.86
C SER A 312 -10.88 -7.91 18.50
N LEU A 313 -10.42 -7.46 19.67
CA LEU A 313 -11.05 -6.39 20.42
C LEU A 313 -11.13 -5.10 19.60
N PHE A 314 -10.10 -4.80 18.80
CA PHE A 314 -10.11 -3.62 17.95
C PHE A 314 -11.02 -3.77 16.73
N HIS A 315 -10.95 -4.89 16.00
CA HIS A 315 -11.80 -5.03 14.81
C HIS A 315 -13.28 -5.02 15.20
N ILE A 316 -13.60 -5.59 16.36
CA ILE A 316 -14.91 -5.47 17.00
C ILE A 316 -15.20 -4.01 17.36
N GLN A 317 -14.31 -3.29 18.04
CA GLN A 317 -14.50 -1.87 18.37
C GLN A 317 -14.69 -0.98 17.13
N PHE A 318 -13.92 -1.20 16.07
CA PHE A 318 -14.05 -0.48 14.80
C PHE A 318 -15.41 -0.76 14.16
N LEU A 319 -15.81 -2.02 14.07
CA LEU A 319 -17.12 -2.43 13.55
C LEU A 319 -18.26 -1.87 14.39
N GLN A 320 -18.14 -1.91 15.72
CA GLN A 320 -19.10 -1.33 16.64
C GLN A 320 -19.22 0.17 16.43
N LEU A 321 -18.10 0.91 16.36
CA LEU A 321 -18.12 2.35 16.09
C LEU A 321 -18.76 2.67 14.74
N LEU A 322 -18.43 1.91 13.69
CA LEU A 322 -19.04 2.04 12.36
C LEU A 322 -20.56 1.77 12.41
N GLN A 323 -20.99 0.72 13.12
CA GLN A 323 -22.41 0.38 13.31
C GLN A 323 -23.14 1.42 14.17
N TYR A 324 -22.53 1.92 15.24
CA TYR A 324 -23.08 2.97 16.09
C TYR A 324 -23.29 4.26 15.30
N GLN A 325 -22.35 4.63 14.43
CA GLN A 325 -22.52 5.77 13.54
C GLN A 325 -23.73 5.61 12.60
N ASN A 326 -23.94 4.40 12.05
CA ASN A 326 -25.09 4.11 11.21
C ASN A 326 -26.42 4.20 11.98
N LEU A 327 -26.49 3.59 13.16
CA LEU A 327 -27.68 3.60 14.02
C LEU A 327 -28.04 5.01 14.49
N LEU A 328 -27.02 5.81 14.85
CA LEU A 328 -27.18 7.22 15.16
C LEU A 328 -27.73 7.99 13.95
N PHE A 329 -27.23 7.73 12.75
CA PHE A 329 -27.70 8.37 11.53
C PHE A 329 -29.18 8.08 11.26
N GLU A 330 -29.60 6.82 11.35
CA GLU A 330 -30.99 6.40 11.16
C GLU A 330 -31.93 7.02 12.21
N LYS A 331 -31.51 7.07 13.49
CA LYS A 331 -32.28 7.72 14.56
C LYS A 331 -32.36 9.23 14.40
N ILE A 332 -31.27 9.90 14.05
CA ILE A 332 -31.25 11.34 13.80
C ILE A 332 -32.09 11.70 12.58
N HIS A 333 -32.07 10.89 11.51
CA HIS A 333 -32.92 11.12 10.35
C HIS A 333 -34.40 10.87 10.63
N SER A 334 -34.73 9.87 11.45
CA SER A 334 -36.11 9.51 11.76
C SER A 334 -36.76 10.42 12.80
N GLU A 335 -36.06 10.85 13.85
CA GLU A 335 -36.61 11.75 14.88
C GLU A 335 -36.72 13.21 14.43
N TYR A 336 -35.93 13.64 13.44
CA TYR A 336 -35.85 15.04 13.01
C TYR A 336 -36.47 15.34 11.63
N ARG A 337 -37.13 14.35 11.00
CA ARG A 337 -37.95 14.60 9.81
C ARG A 337 -39.20 15.44 10.10
N ASP A 338 -39.75 15.32 11.31
CA ASP A 338 -41.09 15.87 11.66
C ASP A 338 -41.11 16.85 12.84
N THR A 339 -39.97 17.26 13.40
CA THR A 339 -39.97 18.19 14.54
C THR A 339 -39.79 19.64 14.10
N THR A 340 -40.86 20.43 14.23
CA THR A 340 -40.86 21.91 14.09
C THR A 340 -40.09 22.63 15.22
N GLN A 341 -39.53 21.89 16.17
CA GLN A 341 -38.76 22.42 17.27
C GLN A 341 -37.28 22.42 16.94
N SER A 342 -36.72 23.63 16.98
CA SER A 342 -35.31 23.94 16.82
C SER A 342 -34.46 23.36 17.95
N TYR A 343 -34.40 22.03 18.08
CA TYR A 343 -33.34 21.42 18.85
C TYR A 343 -32.05 21.68 18.07
N ASP A 344 -31.18 22.48 18.67
CA ASP A 344 -29.99 22.96 18.02
C ASP A 344 -29.11 21.77 17.68
N LYS A 345 -28.96 21.46 16.38
CA LYS A 345 -28.09 20.39 15.90
C LYS A 345 -26.67 20.54 16.48
N PHE A 346 -26.25 21.75 16.85
CA PHE A 346 -24.99 22.00 17.58
C PHE A 346 -24.95 21.38 18.97
N LYS A 347 -26.06 21.41 19.70
CA LYS A 347 -26.22 20.77 21.00
C LYS A 347 -26.18 19.25 20.84
N LEU A 348 -26.80 18.71 19.80
CA LEU A 348 -26.72 17.29 19.44
C LEU A 348 -25.27 16.86 19.12
N TYR A 349 -24.54 17.60 18.30
CA TYR A 349 -23.13 17.31 18.02
C TYR A 349 -22.25 17.44 19.26
N SER A 350 -22.46 18.47 20.09
CA SER A 350 -21.76 18.63 21.37
C SER A 350 -22.05 17.48 22.33
N ASP A 351 -23.31 17.04 22.41
CA ASP A 351 -23.74 15.96 23.27
C ASP A 351 -23.22 14.62 22.75
N LEU A 352 -23.13 14.40 21.43
CA LEU A 352 -22.45 13.26 20.82
C LEU A 352 -20.96 13.26 21.14
N THR A 353 -20.26 14.38 21.01
CA THR A 353 -18.85 14.50 21.39
C THR A 353 -18.64 14.27 22.89
N LYS A 354 -19.58 14.71 23.75
CA LYS A 354 -19.55 14.43 25.19
C LYS A 354 -19.83 12.97 25.51
N LEU A 355 -20.75 12.32 24.79
CA LEU A 355 -21.05 10.89 24.96
C LEU A 355 -19.84 10.05 24.56
N ILE A 356 -19.20 10.40 23.45
CA ILE A 356 -17.94 9.80 23.00
C ILE A 356 -16.85 10.00 24.07
N LYS A 357 -16.65 11.23 24.57
CA LYS A 357 -15.68 11.51 25.66
C LYS A 357 -16.01 10.78 26.96
N PHE A 358 -17.29 10.60 27.28
CA PHE A 358 -17.76 9.82 28.42
C PHE A 358 -17.38 8.34 28.29
N TYR A 359 -17.43 7.77 27.08
CA TYR A 359 -16.92 6.43 26.78
C TYR A 359 -15.37 6.37 26.67
N GLU A 360 -14.67 7.50 26.63
CA GLU A 360 -13.19 7.59 26.67
C GLU A 360 -12.60 7.79 28.08
N GLU A 361 -13.36 8.34 29.04
CA GLU A 361 -12.98 8.41 30.46
C GLU A 361 -12.65 7.06 31.15
N PRO A 362 -13.08 5.86 30.68
CA PRO A 362 -12.68 4.61 31.31
C PRO A 362 -11.29 4.11 30.90
N LYS A 363 -10.44 4.91 30.22
CA LYS A 363 -9.02 4.55 30.04
C LYS A 363 -8.25 4.38 31.36
N TYR A 364 -8.85 4.68 32.51
CA TYR A 364 -8.35 4.36 33.85
C TYR A 364 -9.18 3.36 34.66
N ASN A 365 -10.34 2.90 34.17
CA ASN A 365 -11.14 1.88 34.83
C ASN A 365 -11.58 0.83 33.82
N HIS A 366 -11.06 -0.40 33.99
CA HIS A 366 -11.39 -1.58 33.22
C HIS A 366 -12.90 -1.70 32.93
N PHE A 367 -13.31 -1.42 31.69
CA PHE A 367 -14.56 -1.95 31.19
C PHE A 367 -14.32 -3.42 30.84
N THR A 368 -14.64 -4.29 31.79
CA THR A 368 -14.93 -5.69 31.50
C THR A 368 -16.20 -5.68 30.65
N LEU A 369 -16.05 -5.72 29.32
CA LEU A 369 -17.15 -6.04 28.43
C LEU A 369 -17.61 -7.46 28.77
N TYR A 370 -18.71 -7.58 29.50
CA TYR A 370 -19.36 -8.85 29.76
C TYR A 370 -19.92 -9.35 28.43
N ILE A 371 -19.23 -10.32 27.83
CA ILE A 371 -19.69 -11.07 26.66
C ILE A 371 -21.07 -11.70 26.93
N ASP A 372 -21.41 -11.93 28.20
CA ASP A 372 -22.68 -12.50 28.64
C ASP A 372 -23.90 -11.56 28.42
N ASP A 373 -23.70 -10.25 28.24
CA ASP A 373 -24.80 -9.31 27.96
C ASP A 373 -25.24 -9.32 26.47
N PHE A 374 -24.49 -10.01 25.60
CA PHE A 374 -24.79 -10.14 24.16
C PHE A 374 -25.32 -11.53 23.77
N ILE A 375 -25.35 -12.48 24.70
CA ILE A 375 -26.03 -13.76 24.51
C ILE A 375 -27.40 -13.60 25.14
N ASP A 376 -28.43 -13.50 24.31
CA ASP A 376 -29.82 -13.68 24.76
C ASP A 376 -29.88 -14.98 25.57
N GLN A 377 -29.99 -14.86 26.90
CA GLN A 377 -30.67 -15.88 27.67
C GLN A 377 -32.14 -15.78 27.28
N THR A 378 -32.47 -16.43 26.16
CA THR A 378 -33.85 -16.82 25.89
C THR A 378 -34.29 -17.69 27.05
N ASP A 379 -35.22 -17.20 27.84
CA ASP A 379 -36.08 -18.02 28.70
C ASP A 379 -36.59 -19.21 27.87
N TYR A 380 -36.09 -20.42 28.16
CA TYR A 380 -36.84 -21.67 28.30
C TYR A 380 -35.97 -22.80 28.87
#